data_AF-A0A1H5LLQ1-F1
#
_entry.id   AF-A0A1H5LLQ1-F1
#
_cell.length_a   1.000
_cell.length_b   1.000
_cell.length_c   1.000
_cell.angle_alpha   90.00
_cell.angle_beta   90.00
_cell.angle_gamma   90.00
#
_symmetry.space_group_name_H-M   'P 1'
#
loop_
_entity.id
_entity.type
_entity.pdbx_description
1 polymer ?
#
loop_
_entity_poly.entity_id
_entity_poly.type
_entity_poly.pdbx_seq_one_letter_code
_entity_poly.pdbx_strand_id
1 'polypeptide(L)'
;MTGLVAAFVEAWDEVRIHKVRVVVSLIGVLIAVAAMTVITALGDMARQANAEHSERTSGRAATLQVNAWAMDGSAPPPEALTSAYAEVVARHSVEYSSLLSSTELRVQFTEGAEPVWATYIDRPYGEMHRIEPEHGRWFSAADERRFAPAIVVNEAFHQRLGEPDLRTNPTVVLAGERPVRATVIGVTPNAYSDEMPSAYLLQAHQQQWGIQGMYDSPPALELWVPPERADEFTEVVRADLAGLLGQNLQIEVYRLDPTDFDVIDGQLQWVVRGVSVIALGMGALGLLNIAMVTVRYRVREIGVRRSFGATSGRVFFSVMMESVFATAVAGLAGVVLAVAIVKNVPIDELIGGSVTDVPAFPVRAAVEGLVAATVVGALAGIVPATVAVRVKVIDAIRF
;
A
#
# COMPACT_ATOMS: atom_id res chain seq x y z
N MET A 1 -29.09 19.30 -26.40
CA MET A 1 -27.89 18.45 -26.63
C MET A 1 -26.76 19.21 -27.35
N THR A 2 -26.55 20.51 -27.06
CA THR A 2 -26.26 21.48 -28.13
C THR A 2 -25.03 22.38 -27.90
N GLY A 3 -24.15 22.08 -26.93
CA GLY A 3 -22.92 22.85 -26.69
C GLY A 3 -21.66 21.98 -26.63
N LEU A 4 -21.69 20.91 -25.84
CA LEU A 4 -20.57 19.97 -25.69
C LEU A 4 -20.22 19.24 -26.99
N VAL A 5 -21.22 18.74 -27.72
CA VAL A 5 -20.99 18.04 -29.00
C VAL A 5 -20.46 19.00 -30.08
N ALA A 6 -20.92 20.25 -30.08
CA ALA A 6 -20.42 21.27 -31.00
C ALA A 6 -18.95 21.61 -30.71
N ALA A 7 -18.62 21.83 -29.43
CA ALA A 7 -17.24 22.06 -29.00
C ALA A 7 -16.32 20.87 -29.33
N PHE A 8 -16.83 19.63 -29.24
CA PHE A 8 -16.09 18.43 -29.62
C PHE A 8 -15.78 18.37 -31.11
N VAL A 9 -16.77 18.63 -31.96
CA VAL A 9 -16.57 18.65 -33.43
C VAL A 9 -15.64 19.78 -33.83
N GLU A 10 -15.78 20.97 -33.23
CA GLU A 10 -14.88 22.11 -33.47
C GLU A 10 -13.43 21.80 -33.07
N ALA A 11 -13.22 21.20 -31.91
CA ALA A 11 -11.89 20.81 -31.44
C ALA A 11 -11.24 19.75 -32.36
N TRP A 12 -12.02 18.83 -32.91
CA TRP A 12 -11.52 17.80 -33.83
C TRP A 12 -11.10 18.38 -35.19
N ASP A 13 -11.89 19.30 -35.74
CA ASP A 13 -11.55 19.97 -37.01
C ASP A 13 -10.34 20.89 -36.86
N GLU A 14 -10.16 21.51 -35.69
CA GLU A 14 -8.99 22.30 -35.33
C GLU A 14 -7.68 21.48 -35.37
N VAL A 15 -7.67 20.30 -34.74
CA VAL A 15 -6.51 19.39 -34.74
C VAL A 15 -6.11 19.02 -36.17
N ARG A 16 -7.07 18.94 -37.09
CA ARG A 16 -6.84 18.58 -38.49
C ARG A 16 -6.12 19.65 -39.31
N ILE A 17 -6.25 20.93 -38.95
CA ILE A 17 -5.69 22.07 -39.72
C ILE A 17 -4.25 22.35 -39.29
N HIS A 18 -3.93 22.31 -37.98
CA HIS A 18 -2.59 22.61 -37.44
C HIS A 18 -1.93 21.39 -36.77
N LYS A 19 -2.01 20.23 -37.44
CA LYS A 19 -1.64 18.89 -36.90
C LYS A 19 -0.35 18.87 -36.10
N VAL A 20 0.77 19.31 -36.67
CA VAL A 20 2.09 19.17 -36.04
C VAL A 20 2.18 19.98 -34.74
N ARG A 21 1.70 21.23 -34.75
CA ARG A 21 1.89 22.12 -33.61
C ARG A 21 0.96 21.75 -32.45
N VAL A 22 -0.30 21.45 -32.75
CA VAL A 22 -1.29 21.01 -31.75
C VAL A 22 -0.88 19.69 -31.12
N VAL A 23 -0.41 18.74 -31.93
CA VAL A 23 0.10 17.46 -31.43
C VAL A 23 1.31 17.67 -30.51
N VAL A 24 2.26 18.53 -30.87
CA VAL A 24 3.43 18.82 -30.00
C VAL A 24 3.02 19.44 -28.66
N SER A 25 2.08 20.39 -28.64
CA SER A 25 1.60 20.95 -27.35
C SER A 25 0.86 19.91 -26.50
N LEU A 26 0.05 19.06 -27.13
CA LEU A 26 -0.70 18.02 -26.43
C LEU A 26 0.21 16.88 -25.94
N ILE A 27 1.30 16.57 -26.66
CA ILE A 27 2.32 15.62 -26.21
C ILE A 27 2.97 16.12 -24.92
N GLY A 28 3.25 17.42 -24.79
CA GLY A 28 3.80 17.97 -23.55
C GLY A 28 2.86 17.75 -22.35
N VAL A 29 1.57 18.02 -22.52
CA VAL A 29 0.55 17.75 -21.49
C VAL A 29 0.44 16.25 -21.21
N LEU A 30 0.40 15.42 -22.25
CA LEU A 30 0.31 13.96 -22.14
C LEU A 30 1.47 13.38 -21.32
N ILE A 31 2.72 13.75 -21.65
CA ILE A 31 3.92 13.25 -20.97
C ILE A 31 3.93 13.73 -19.51
N ALA A 32 3.58 14.98 -19.25
CA ALA A 32 3.54 15.50 -17.89
C ALA A 32 2.46 14.81 -17.03
N VAL A 33 1.26 14.57 -17.58
CA VAL A 33 0.22 13.79 -16.90
C VAL A 33 0.67 12.35 -16.68
N ALA A 34 1.28 11.71 -17.69
CA ALA A 34 1.78 10.34 -17.57
C ALA A 34 2.83 10.22 -16.46
N ALA A 35 3.84 11.09 -16.46
CA ALA A 35 4.90 11.09 -15.44
C ALA A 35 4.35 11.33 -14.03
N MET A 36 3.48 12.33 -13.86
CA MET A 36 2.82 12.63 -12.58
C MET A 36 2.00 11.44 -12.08
N THR A 37 1.24 10.81 -12.98
CA THR A 37 0.36 9.68 -12.67
C THR A 37 1.17 8.44 -12.30
N VAL A 38 2.22 8.10 -13.06
CA VAL A 38 3.12 6.97 -12.75
C VAL A 38 3.71 7.15 -11.36
N ILE A 39 4.20 8.33 -11.03
CA ILE A 39 4.94 8.51 -9.76
C ILE A 39 3.99 8.53 -8.57
N THR A 40 2.81 9.13 -8.71
CA THR A 40 1.78 9.03 -7.68
C THR A 40 1.33 7.57 -7.51
N ALA A 41 1.16 6.84 -8.61
CA ALA A 41 0.78 5.44 -8.56
C ALA A 41 1.84 4.56 -7.89
N LEU A 42 3.11 4.69 -8.27
CA LEU A 42 4.21 3.97 -7.65
C LEU A 42 4.35 4.32 -6.16
N GLY A 43 4.18 5.58 -5.79
CA GLY A 43 4.21 6.00 -4.39
C GLY A 43 3.10 5.38 -3.55
N ASP A 44 1.86 5.39 -4.05
CA ASP A 44 0.72 4.75 -3.36
C ASP A 44 0.89 3.23 -3.29
N MET A 45 1.39 2.59 -4.36
CA MET A 45 1.64 1.15 -4.40
C MET A 45 2.77 0.75 -3.44
N ALA A 46 3.87 1.50 -3.41
CA ALA A 46 4.98 1.24 -2.48
C ALA A 46 4.51 1.37 -1.03
N ARG A 47 3.72 2.41 -0.71
CA ARG A 47 3.12 2.59 0.62
C ARG A 47 2.21 1.43 1.00
N GLN A 48 1.33 1.00 0.08
CA GLN A 48 0.45 -0.13 0.33
C GLN A 48 1.25 -1.42 0.52
N ALA A 49 2.22 -1.71 -0.34
CA ALA A 49 3.06 -2.90 -0.22
C ALA A 49 3.85 -2.92 1.10
N ASN A 50 4.44 -1.79 1.48
CA ASN A 50 5.14 -1.66 2.76
C ASN A 50 4.20 -1.80 3.95
N ALA A 51 2.99 -1.22 3.88
CA ALA A 51 2.00 -1.38 4.94
C ALA A 51 1.60 -2.86 5.09
N GLU A 52 1.31 -3.56 3.99
CA GLU A 52 0.94 -4.99 4.03
C GLU A 52 2.11 -5.86 4.52
N HIS A 53 3.35 -5.57 4.09
CA HIS A 53 4.53 -6.25 4.58
C HIS A 53 4.75 -6.01 6.08
N SER A 54 4.58 -4.77 6.53
CA SER A 54 4.67 -4.41 7.94
C SER A 54 3.57 -5.06 8.76
N GLU A 55 2.33 -5.14 8.26
CA GLU A 55 1.24 -5.84 8.93
C GLU A 55 1.56 -7.32 9.14
N ARG A 56 2.20 -7.98 8.15
CA ARG A 56 2.62 -9.39 8.23
C ARG A 56 3.73 -9.63 9.26
N THR A 57 4.69 -8.72 9.33
CA THR A 57 5.91 -8.91 10.13
C THR A 57 5.82 -8.32 11.52
N SER A 58 5.31 -7.10 11.64
CA SER A 58 5.21 -6.32 12.87
C SER A 58 3.79 -6.25 13.43
N GLY A 59 2.80 -6.75 12.71
CA GLY A 59 1.40 -6.70 13.13
C GLY A 59 0.67 -5.45 12.64
N ARG A 60 -0.64 -5.47 12.78
CA ARG A 60 -1.53 -4.38 12.34
C ARG A 60 -1.26 -3.09 13.11
N ALA A 61 -1.69 -1.96 12.52
CA ALA A 61 -1.63 -0.66 13.18
C ALA A 61 -2.22 -0.73 14.60
N ALA A 62 -1.54 -0.08 15.55
CA ALA A 62 -1.85 -0.12 16.98
C ALA A 62 -1.68 -1.49 17.66
N THR A 63 -0.82 -2.36 17.12
CA THR A 63 -0.27 -3.49 17.86
C THR A 63 0.79 -2.98 18.85
N LEU A 64 0.65 -3.36 20.12
CA LEU A 64 1.61 -3.08 21.18
C LEU A 64 2.39 -4.35 21.47
N GLN A 65 3.71 -4.23 21.54
CA GLN A 65 4.58 -5.29 22.05
C GLN A 65 5.07 -4.93 23.44
N VAL A 66 4.94 -5.89 24.34
CA VAL A 66 5.37 -5.81 25.71
C VAL A 66 6.51 -6.79 25.90
N ASN A 67 7.67 -6.25 26.23
CA ASN A 67 8.85 -7.02 26.59
C ASN A 67 9.22 -6.70 28.03
N ALA A 68 9.74 -7.72 28.73
CA ALA A 68 10.25 -7.56 30.07
C ALA A 68 11.60 -8.26 30.21
N TRP A 69 12.56 -7.60 30.82
CA TRP A 69 13.87 -8.17 31.15
C TRP A 69 14.30 -7.79 32.56
N ALA A 70 15.13 -8.62 33.16
CA ALA A 70 15.69 -8.30 34.46
C ALA A 70 16.80 -7.25 34.34
N MET A 71 16.81 -6.30 35.27
CA MET A 71 17.82 -5.24 35.33
C MET A 71 19.24 -5.77 35.57
N ASP A 72 19.35 -6.98 36.14
CA ASP A 72 20.62 -7.67 36.40
C ASP A 72 21.12 -8.52 35.21
N GLY A 73 20.38 -8.51 34.09
CA GLY A 73 20.69 -9.29 32.89
C GLY A 73 20.30 -10.77 32.98
N SER A 74 19.64 -11.21 34.07
CA SER A 74 19.08 -12.55 34.17
C SER A 74 17.80 -12.70 33.35
N ALA A 75 17.47 -13.93 32.97
CA ALA A 75 16.19 -14.21 32.33
C ALA A 75 15.07 -14.13 33.38
N PRO A 76 14.04 -13.29 33.18
CA PRO A 76 12.90 -13.25 34.10
C PRO A 76 12.18 -14.60 34.13
N PRO A 77 11.61 -15.01 35.28
CA PRO A 77 10.91 -16.28 35.39
C PRO A 77 9.69 -16.31 34.44
N PRO A 78 9.64 -17.22 33.45
CA PRO A 78 8.61 -17.20 32.40
C PRO A 78 7.18 -17.36 32.94
N GLU A 79 7.01 -18.13 34.01
CA GLU A 79 5.70 -18.35 34.64
C GLU A 79 5.14 -17.07 35.28
N ALA A 80 6.00 -16.25 35.89
CA ALA A 80 5.60 -14.97 36.48
C ALA A 80 5.18 -13.97 35.40
N LEU A 81 5.94 -13.89 34.30
CA LEU A 81 5.60 -13.06 33.14
C LEU A 81 4.26 -13.48 32.54
N THR A 82 4.11 -14.76 32.22
CA THR A 82 2.89 -15.32 31.62
C THR A 82 1.67 -15.04 32.48
N SER A 83 1.79 -15.19 33.80
CA SER A 83 0.70 -14.92 34.74
C SER A 83 0.34 -13.43 34.79
N ALA A 84 1.33 -12.54 34.85
CA ALA A 84 1.10 -11.10 34.87
C ALA A 84 0.47 -10.60 33.56
N TYR A 85 0.93 -11.11 32.43
CA TYR A 85 0.36 -10.81 31.11
C TYR A 85 -1.10 -11.26 31.02
N ALA A 86 -1.41 -12.49 31.45
CA ALA A 86 -2.78 -12.99 31.47
C ALA A 86 -3.70 -12.14 32.36
N GLU A 87 -3.20 -11.66 33.51
CA GLU A 87 -3.97 -10.77 34.39
C GLU A 87 -4.27 -9.42 33.73
N VAL A 88 -3.29 -8.81 33.05
CA VAL A 88 -3.48 -7.53 32.34
C VAL A 88 -4.48 -7.68 31.18
N VAL A 89 -4.35 -8.74 30.38
CA VAL A 89 -5.28 -9.04 29.29
C VAL A 89 -6.71 -9.20 29.84
N ALA A 90 -6.89 -9.95 30.92
CA ALA A 90 -8.19 -10.16 31.55
C ALA A 90 -8.77 -8.88 32.16
N ARG A 91 -7.95 -8.10 32.86
CA ARG A 91 -8.35 -6.85 33.53
C ARG A 91 -8.88 -5.81 32.54
N HIS A 92 -8.23 -5.69 31.39
CA HIS A 92 -8.59 -4.71 30.35
C HIS A 92 -9.48 -5.27 29.25
N SER A 93 -9.87 -6.55 29.34
CA SER A 93 -10.72 -7.23 28.35
C SER A 93 -10.20 -7.08 26.92
N VAL A 94 -8.89 -7.25 26.73
CA VAL A 94 -8.27 -7.17 25.40
C VAL A 94 -8.74 -8.36 24.57
N GLU A 95 -9.39 -8.10 23.44
CA GLU A 95 -9.97 -9.14 22.57
C GLU A 95 -8.88 -9.92 21.83
N TYR A 96 -7.85 -9.21 21.38
CA TYR A 96 -6.77 -9.75 20.55
C TYR A 96 -5.44 -9.63 21.29
N SER A 97 -4.99 -10.76 21.83
CA SER A 97 -3.69 -10.87 22.47
C SER A 97 -3.01 -12.17 22.07
N SER A 98 -1.69 -12.15 22.03
CA SER A 98 -0.86 -13.34 21.87
C SER A 98 0.35 -13.26 22.75
N LEU A 99 0.73 -14.37 23.36
CA LEU A 99 2.09 -14.57 23.84
C LEU A 99 2.97 -14.97 22.68
N LEU A 100 4.19 -14.44 22.66
CA LEU A 100 5.19 -14.74 21.64
C LEU A 100 6.45 -15.24 22.31
N SER A 101 6.91 -16.42 21.90
CA SER A 101 8.23 -16.91 22.27
C SER A 101 8.86 -17.56 21.07
N SER A 102 10.06 -17.08 20.71
CA SER A 102 10.85 -17.68 19.63
C SER A 102 11.77 -18.75 20.18
N THR A 103 11.91 -19.83 19.43
CA THR A 103 12.82 -20.92 19.74
C THR A 103 13.40 -21.56 18.48
N GLU A 104 14.48 -22.31 18.63
CA GLU A 104 15.05 -23.13 17.57
C GLU A 104 14.68 -24.60 17.81
N LEU A 105 13.86 -25.18 16.94
CA LEU A 105 13.49 -26.58 16.98
C LEU A 105 14.38 -27.40 16.05
N ARG A 106 14.72 -28.63 16.43
CA ARG A 106 15.28 -29.59 15.47
C ARG A 106 14.14 -30.28 14.75
N VAL A 107 14.12 -30.21 13.43
CA VAL A 107 13.05 -30.80 12.62
C VAL A 107 13.66 -31.89 11.74
N GLN A 108 13.07 -33.09 11.78
CA GLN A 108 13.50 -34.20 10.96
C GLN A 108 12.88 -34.09 9.56
N PHE A 109 13.69 -33.65 8.59
CA PHE A 109 13.39 -33.71 7.17
C PHE A 109 13.88 -35.05 6.56
N THR A 110 13.63 -35.21 5.26
CA THR A 110 14.05 -36.38 4.47
C THR A 110 15.57 -36.54 4.40
N GLU A 111 16.31 -35.43 4.35
CA GLU A 111 17.78 -35.41 4.26
C GLU A 111 18.50 -35.44 5.62
N GLY A 112 17.78 -35.15 6.71
CA GLY A 112 18.36 -35.11 8.05
C GLY A 112 17.57 -34.25 9.03
N ALA A 113 18.06 -34.20 10.27
CA ALA A 113 17.52 -33.30 11.29
C ALA A 113 18.21 -31.94 11.24
N GLU A 114 17.46 -30.89 10.94
CA GLU A 114 17.96 -29.52 10.76
C GLU A 114 17.35 -28.56 11.79
N PRO A 115 18.08 -27.52 12.23
CA PRO A 115 17.50 -26.46 13.05
C PRO A 115 16.52 -25.61 12.23
N VAL A 116 15.38 -25.28 12.83
CA VAL A 116 14.30 -24.48 12.24
C VAL A 116 13.83 -23.47 13.27
N TRP A 117 13.73 -22.21 12.87
CA TRP A 117 13.15 -21.18 13.71
C TRP A 117 11.65 -21.39 13.87
N ALA A 118 11.20 -21.39 15.12
CA ALA A 118 9.82 -21.60 15.48
C ALA A 118 9.34 -20.50 16.41
N THR A 119 8.11 -20.06 16.20
CA THR A 119 7.46 -19.06 17.05
C THR A 119 6.23 -19.68 17.70
N TYR A 120 6.23 -19.70 19.02
CA TYR A 120 5.03 -20.02 19.78
C TYR A 120 4.13 -18.79 19.84
N ILE A 121 2.86 -19.00 19.50
CA ILE A 121 1.83 -17.97 19.39
C ILE A 121 0.52 -18.46 19.98
N ASP A 122 -0.40 -17.53 20.26
CA ASP A 122 -1.80 -17.85 20.47
C ASP A 122 -2.60 -17.68 19.17
N ARG A 123 -3.75 -18.34 19.09
CA ARG A 123 -4.61 -18.32 17.90
C ARG A 123 -4.85 -16.93 17.28
N PRO A 124 -5.13 -15.86 18.06
CA PRO A 124 -5.40 -14.52 17.50
C PRO A 124 -4.25 -13.90 16.72
N TYR A 125 -3.02 -14.39 16.88
CA TYR A 125 -1.83 -13.87 16.21
C TYR A 125 -1.99 -13.72 14.69
N GLY A 126 -2.63 -14.71 14.04
CA GLY A 126 -2.86 -14.64 12.59
C GLY A 126 -3.78 -13.48 12.17
N GLU A 127 -4.76 -13.13 12.99
CA GLU A 127 -5.62 -11.96 12.74
C GLU A 127 -4.86 -10.65 13.00
N MET A 128 -4.02 -10.63 14.04
CA MET A 128 -3.18 -9.48 14.40
C MET A 128 -2.11 -9.18 13.34
N HIS A 129 -1.59 -10.21 12.67
CA HIS A 129 -0.53 -10.10 11.65
C HIS A 129 -1.02 -10.30 10.21
N ARG A 130 -2.34 -10.36 9.96
CA ARG A 130 -2.88 -10.61 8.60
C ARG A 130 -2.21 -11.84 7.93
N ILE A 131 -1.99 -12.90 8.70
CA ILE A 131 -1.38 -14.13 8.21
C ILE A 131 -2.48 -14.99 7.60
N GLU A 132 -2.42 -15.16 6.29
CA GLU A 132 -3.32 -16.03 5.54
C GLU A 132 -2.47 -17.11 4.84
N PRO A 133 -2.58 -18.38 5.26
CA PRO A 133 -1.91 -19.48 4.57
C PRO A 133 -2.42 -19.63 3.13
N GLU A 134 -1.51 -19.69 2.16
CA GLU A 134 -1.84 -19.96 0.75
C GLU A 134 -2.43 -21.35 0.56
N HIS A 135 -1.92 -22.31 1.35
CA HIS A 135 -2.40 -23.68 1.39
C HIS A 135 -2.86 -24.03 2.79
N GLY A 136 -3.95 -24.82 2.88
CA GLY A 136 -4.45 -25.31 4.16
C GLY A 136 -5.23 -24.24 4.92
N ARG A 137 -4.92 -24.04 6.21
CA ARG A 137 -5.61 -23.07 7.06
C ARG A 137 -4.77 -22.62 8.25
N TRP A 138 -5.15 -21.48 8.82
CA TRP A 138 -4.66 -21.03 10.12
C TRP A 138 -5.23 -21.87 11.28
N PHE A 139 -4.70 -21.65 12.49
CA PHE A 139 -5.13 -22.33 13.70
C PHE A 139 -6.59 -22.03 14.06
N SER A 140 -7.26 -23.03 14.62
CA SER A 140 -8.63 -22.94 15.14
C SER A 140 -8.68 -23.36 16.61
N ALA A 141 -9.77 -23.02 17.32
CA ALA A 141 -9.98 -23.43 18.71
C ALA A 141 -10.06 -24.96 18.92
N ALA A 142 -10.22 -25.74 17.85
CA ALA A 142 -10.15 -27.20 17.90
C ALA A 142 -8.70 -27.72 17.94
N ASP A 143 -7.74 -26.94 17.42
CA ASP A 143 -6.35 -27.36 17.34
C ASP A 143 -5.62 -27.28 18.68
N GLU A 144 -6.03 -26.37 19.57
CA GLU A 144 -5.50 -26.26 20.96
C GLU A 144 -5.72 -27.54 21.78
N ARG A 145 -6.71 -28.35 21.41
CA ARG A 145 -7.09 -29.59 22.11
C ARG A 145 -6.69 -30.85 21.35
N ARG A 146 -5.86 -30.71 20.32
CA ARG A 146 -5.52 -31.80 19.41
C ARG A 146 -4.56 -32.78 20.09
N PHE A 147 -4.73 -34.07 19.83
CA PHE A 147 -3.86 -35.14 20.33
C PHE A 147 -2.52 -35.26 19.57
N ALA A 148 -2.27 -34.35 18.64
CA ALA A 148 -0.99 -34.15 17.98
C ALA A 148 -0.84 -32.64 17.72
N PRO A 149 0.34 -32.05 17.94
CA PRO A 149 0.55 -30.63 17.68
C PRO A 149 0.24 -30.30 16.21
N ALA A 150 -0.53 -29.25 16.00
CA ALA A 150 -0.67 -28.63 14.70
C ALA A 150 0.41 -27.57 14.54
N ILE A 151 0.98 -27.46 13.33
CA ILE A 151 1.94 -26.42 12.97
C ILE A 151 1.54 -25.78 11.64
N VAL A 152 1.82 -24.48 11.51
CA VAL A 152 1.75 -23.74 10.25
C VAL A 152 3.19 -23.41 9.88
N VAL A 153 3.57 -23.61 8.63
CA VAL A 153 4.98 -23.50 8.20
C VAL A 153 5.09 -22.53 7.02
N ASN A 154 6.26 -21.98 6.75
CA ASN A 154 6.45 -21.18 5.54
C ASN A 154 6.69 -22.05 4.29
N GLU A 155 6.70 -21.43 3.12
CA GLU A 155 6.90 -22.10 1.83
C GLU A 155 8.24 -22.84 1.79
N ALA A 156 9.31 -22.22 2.29
CA ALA A 156 10.63 -22.86 2.35
C ALA A 156 10.63 -24.17 3.15
N PHE A 157 9.90 -24.22 4.27
CA PHE A 157 9.72 -25.46 5.04
C PHE A 157 8.93 -26.50 4.25
N HIS A 158 7.85 -26.10 3.59
CA HIS A 158 7.00 -27.00 2.80
C HIS A 158 7.76 -27.61 1.61
N GLN A 159 8.57 -26.80 0.92
CA GLN A 159 9.49 -27.25 -0.12
C GLN A 159 10.50 -28.27 0.43
N ARG A 160 11.10 -28.00 1.60
CA ARG A 160 12.03 -28.93 2.28
C ARG A 160 11.38 -30.27 2.64
N LEU A 161 10.07 -30.27 2.89
CA LEU A 161 9.29 -31.47 3.17
C LEU A 161 8.89 -32.25 1.89
N GLY A 162 9.17 -31.70 0.70
CA GLY A 162 8.80 -32.27 -0.59
C GLY A 162 7.39 -31.90 -1.06
N GLU A 163 6.89 -30.74 -0.64
CA GLU A 163 5.61 -30.15 -1.05
C GLU A 163 4.38 -31.09 -0.95
N PRO A 164 4.18 -31.81 0.18
CA PRO A 164 3.07 -32.74 0.29
C PRO A 164 1.71 -32.03 0.25
N ASP A 165 0.69 -32.70 -0.31
CA ASP A 165 -0.70 -32.23 -0.28
C ASP A 165 -1.22 -32.19 1.16
N LEU A 166 -1.58 -31.00 1.64
CA LEU A 166 -2.07 -30.80 3.01
C LEU A 166 -3.36 -31.56 3.32
N ARG A 167 -4.14 -31.97 2.30
CA ARG A 167 -5.34 -32.80 2.48
C ARG A 167 -5.02 -34.18 3.05
N THR A 168 -3.79 -34.66 2.90
CA THR A 168 -3.34 -35.93 3.49
C THR A 168 -2.89 -35.79 4.94
N ASN A 169 -2.96 -34.58 5.52
CA ASN A 169 -2.45 -34.24 6.86
C ASN A 169 -0.97 -34.67 7.03
N PRO A 170 -0.04 -34.11 6.22
CA PRO A 170 1.36 -34.46 6.29
C PRO A 170 1.92 -34.16 7.69
N THR A 171 2.83 -35.02 8.13
CA THR A 171 3.41 -34.92 9.47
C THR A 171 4.92 -34.82 9.42
N VAL A 172 5.48 -34.10 10.39
CA VAL A 172 6.93 -33.97 10.59
C VAL A 172 7.28 -34.30 12.03
N VAL A 173 8.49 -34.80 12.27
CA VAL A 173 8.97 -35.05 13.63
C VAL A 173 9.77 -33.84 14.10
N LEU A 174 9.28 -33.20 15.16
CA LEU A 174 10.03 -32.25 15.97
C LEU A 174 10.97 -33.08 16.85
N ALA A 175 12.23 -33.14 16.45
CA ALA A 175 13.30 -33.80 17.16
C ALA A 175 13.68 -32.99 18.41
N GLY A 176 14.10 -33.69 19.46
CA GLY A 176 14.45 -33.13 20.76
C GLY A 176 14.59 -34.26 21.78
N GLU A 177 14.67 -33.92 23.06
CA GLU A 177 14.70 -34.93 24.13
C GLU A 177 13.46 -35.82 24.12
N ARG A 178 12.32 -35.26 23.73
CA ARG A 178 11.05 -35.96 23.53
C ARG A 178 10.57 -35.71 22.10
N PRO A 179 10.86 -36.62 21.16
CA PRO A 179 10.42 -36.45 19.78
C PRO A 179 8.90 -36.42 19.69
N VAL A 180 8.34 -35.38 19.08
CA VAL A 180 6.88 -35.23 18.89
C VAL A 180 6.57 -35.18 17.41
N ARG A 181 5.55 -35.93 16.97
CA ARG A 181 5.05 -35.86 15.60
C ARG A 181 4.00 -34.76 15.50
N ALA A 182 4.31 -33.73 14.74
CA ALA A 182 3.42 -32.61 14.46
C ALA A 182 2.76 -32.76 13.08
N THR A 183 1.56 -32.21 12.92
CA THR A 183 0.82 -32.17 11.65
C THR A 183 0.91 -30.79 11.03
N VAL A 184 1.33 -30.70 9.77
CA VAL A 184 1.32 -29.44 9.01
C VAL A 184 -0.11 -29.19 8.54
N ILE A 185 -0.70 -28.08 8.98
CA ILE A 185 -2.10 -27.73 8.67
C ILE A 185 -2.24 -26.52 7.74
N GLY A 186 -1.17 -25.75 7.55
CA GLY A 186 -1.15 -24.57 6.69
C GLY A 186 0.26 -24.24 6.24
N VAL A 187 0.35 -23.59 5.08
CA VAL A 187 1.60 -23.06 4.51
C VAL A 187 1.43 -21.58 4.22
N THR A 188 2.28 -20.74 4.81
CA THR A 188 2.32 -19.29 4.58
C THR A 188 3.35 -18.94 3.51
N PRO A 189 3.14 -17.86 2.74
CA PRO A 189 4.14 -17.41 1.79
C PRO A 189 5.40 -16.96 2.52
N ASN A 190 6.56 -17.07 1.86
CA ASN A 190 7.78 -16.45 2.36
C ASN A 190 7.68 -14.91 2.26
N ALA A 191 8.23 -14.21 3.25
CA ALA A 191 8.34 -12.76 3.28
C ALA A 191 9.39 -12.22 2.28
N TYR A 192 10.36 -13.05 1.89
CA TYR A 192 11.38 -12.75 0.89
C TYR A 192 11.88 -14.06 0.23
N SER A 193 12.51 -13.95 -0.94
CA SER A 193 12.87 -15.11 -1.79
C SER A 193 13.71 -16.17 -1.08
N ASP A 194 14.64 -15.75 -0.24
CA ASP A 194 15.62 -16.62 0.42
C ASP A 194 15.31 -16.84 1.91
N GLU A 195 14.04 -16.77 2.30
CA GLU A 195 13.64 -17.05 3.68
C GLU A 195 13.93 -18.50 4.05
N MET A 196 14.53 -18.71 5.22
CA MET A 196 14.81 -20.04 5.74
C MET A 196 13.51 -20.73 6.23
N PRO A 197 13.46 -22.07 6.31
CA PRO A 197 12.33 -22.78 6.90
C PRO A 197 11.98 -22.24 8.29
N SER A 198 10.70 -21.93 8.49
CA SER A 198 10.16 -21.44 9.76
C SER A 198 8.79 -22.07 10.06
N ALA A 199 8.39 -22.07 11.34
CA ALA A 199 7.11 -22.64 11.77
C ALA A 199 6.45 -21.86 12.92
N TYR A 200 5.14 -21.73 12.85
CA TYR A 200 4.30 -21.29 13.96
C TYR A 200 3.72 -22.49 14.71
N LEU A 201 3.70 -22.41 16.04
CA LEU A 201 3.11 -23.41 16.93
C LEU A 201 2.23 -22.73 17.98
N LEU A 202 1.20 -23.43 18.45
CA LEU A 202 0.38 -22.91 19.55
C LEU A 202 1.13 -22.97 20.89
N GLN A 203 1.08 -21.88 21.67
CA GLN A 203 1.66 -21.78 23.01
C GLN A 203 1.17 -22.92 23.93
N ALA A 204 -0.11 -23.28 23.83
CA ALA A 204 -0.70 -24.40 24.57
C ALA A 204 0.02 -25.75 24.31
N HIS A 205 0.56 -25.96 23.11
CA HIS A 205 1.26 -27.19 22.75
C HIS A 205 2.66 -27.27 23.34
N GLN A 206 3.32 -26.15 23.61
CA GLN A 206 4.66 -26.13 24.21
C GLN A 206 4.66 -26.89 25.55
N GLN A 207 3.74 -26.55 26.45
CA GLN A 207 3.62 -27.18 27.76
C GLN A 207 3.00 -28.58 27.67
N GLN A 208 1.92 -28.75 26.89
CA GLN A 208 1.20 -30.02 26.79
C GLN A 208 2.09 -31.15 26.26
N TRP A 209 2.93 -30.87 25.26
CA TRP A 209 3.76 -31.86 24.59
C TRP A 209 5.24 -31.81 25.00
N GLY A 210 5.62 -30.84 25.84
CA GLY A 210 7.00 -30.64 26.27
C GLY A 210 7.93 -30.34 25.10
N ILE A 211 7.44 -29.57 24.12
CA ILE A 211 8.23 -29.15 22.96
C ILE A 211 9.10 -28.00 23.46
N GLN A 212 10.37 -28.30 23.76
CA GLN A 212 11.37 -27.32 24.14
C GLN A 212 12.39 -27.23 23.01
N GLY A 213 12.72 -26.00 22.62
CA GLY A 213 13.78 -25.79 21.64
C GLY A 213 15.13 -25.55 22.30
N MET A 214 16.13 -25.31 21.46
CA MET A 214 17.51 -25.15 21.89
C MET A 214 17.77 -23.75 22.50
N TYR A 215 16.97 -22.77 22.12
CA TYR A 215 17.11 -21.37 22.52
C TYR A 215 15.73 -20.74 22.78
N ASP A 216 15.16 -20.97 23.96
CA ASP A 216 13.86 -20.39 24.32
C ASP A 216 14.01 -18.93 24.74
N SER A 217 13.37 -18.03 23.98
CA SER A 217 13.30 -16.61 24.33
C SER A 217 12.24 -16.39 25.42
N PRO A 218 12.43 -15.44 26.36
CA PRO A 218 11.39 -15.04 27.29
C PRO A 218 10.10 -14.66 26.54
N PRO A 219 8.90 -15.00 27.06
CA PRO A 219 7.67 -14.66 26.40
C PRO A 219 7.49 -13.14 26.36
N ALA A 220 7.20 -12.61 25.17
CA ALA A 220 6.66 -11.28 24.96
C ALA A 220 5.13 -11.36 24.91
N LEU A 221 4.46 -10.25 25.21
CA LEU A 221 3.01 -10.12 25.05
C LEU A 221 2.73 -9.13 23.93
N GLU A 222 1.93 -9.54 22.95
CA GLU A 222 1.38 -8.64 21.96
C GLU A 222 -0.11 -8.41 22.20
N LEU A 223 -0.52 -7.16 22.03
CA LEU A 223 -1.88 -6.68 22.22
C LEU A 223 -2.28 -5.88 20.99
N TRP A 224 -3.38 -6.23 20.35
CA TRP A 224 -3.94 -5.41 19.29
C TRP A 224 -5.12 -4.60 19.83
N VAL A 225 -4.96 -3.27 19.84
CA VAL A 225 -5.91 -2.36 20.49
C VAL A 225 -6.39 -1.26 19.52
N PRO A 226 -7.53 -0.61 19.80
CA PRO A 226 -7.99 0.50 18.98
C PRO A 226 -6.95 1.64 18.92
N PRO A 227 -6.64 2.18 17.72
CA PRO A 227 -5.57 3.15 17.54
C PRO A 227 -5.78 4.44 18.32
N GLU A 228 -7.02 4.83 18.61
CA GLU A 228 -7.34 6.03 19.39
C GLU A 228 -6.94 5.91 20.86
N ARG A 229 -6.75 4.69 21.36
CA ARG A 229 -6.42 4.39 22.77
C ARG A 229 -5.03 3.81 22.97
N ALA A 230 -4.30 3.50 21.91
CA ALA A 230 -3.02 2.79 22.01
C ALA A 230 -1.98 3.52 22.89
N ASP A 231 -1.89 4.85 22.78
CA ASP A 231 -0.90 5.63 23.53
C ASP A 231 -1.23 5.69 25.03
N GLU A 232 -2.50 5.94 25.37
CA GLU A 232 -2.97 5.89 26.76
C GLU A 232 -2.81 4.49 27.33
N PHE A 233 -3.14 3.47 26.53
CA PHE A 233 -3.09 2.07 26.95
C PHE A 233 -1.66 1.57 27.16
N THR A 234 -0.69 2.08 26.40
CA THR A 234 0.74 1.79 26.58
C THR A 234 1.19 2.11 28.01
N GLU A 235 0.84 3.30 28.51
CA GLU A 235 1.21 3.72 29.86
C GLU A 235 0.44 2.95 30.94
N VAL A 236 -0.82 2.61 30.69
CA VAL A 236 -1.64 1.78 31.59
C VAL A 236 -1.06 0.37 31.72
N VAL A 237 -0.72 -0.28 30.61
CA VAL A 237 -0.13 -1.62 30.59
C VAL A 237 1.23 -1.62 31.27
N ARG A 238 2.07 -0.61 30.99
CA ARG A 238 3.38 -0.44 31.64
C ARG A 238 3.22 -0.33 33.16
N ALA A 239 2.31 0.52 33.64
CA ALA A 239 2.08 0.74 35.06
C ALA A 239 1.52 -0.52 35.77
N ASP A 240 0.57 -1.21 35.15
CA ASP A 240 -0.02 -2.43 35.69
C ASP A 240 1.00 -3.55 35.83
N LEU A 241 1.80 -3.78 34.78
CA LEU A 241 2.85 -4.81 34.81
C LEU A 241 3.94 -4.48 35.81
N ALA A 242 4.31 -3.20 35.96
CA ALA A 242 5.28 -2.79 36.97
C ALA A 242 4.78 -3.06 38.41
N GLY A 243 3.47 -2.92 38.64
CA GLY A 243 2.83 -3.28 39.91
C GLY A 243 2.82 -4.78 40.18
N LEU A 244 2.64 -5.62 39.16
CA LEU A 244 2.55 -7.07 39.28
C LEU A 244 3.93 -7.76 39.36
N LEU A 245 4.90 -7.28 38.59
CA LEU A 245 6.21 -7.90 38.42
C LEU A 245 7.29 -7.33 39.35
N GLY A 246 7.00 -6.20 40.01
CA GLY A 246 7.92 -5.51 40.92
C GLY A 246 8.97 -4.67 40.19
N GLN A 247 9.79 -3.95 40.96
CA GLN A 247 10.73 -2.94 40.43
C GLN A 247 12.03 -3.51 39.84
N ASN A 248 12.24 -4.82 39.89
CA ASN A 248 13.47 -5.47 39.43
C ASN A 248 13.46 -5.79 37.92
N LEU A 249 12.30 -5.66 37.26
CA LEU A 249 12.12 -5.89 35.84
C LEU A 249 11.94 -4.55 35.12
N GLN A 250 12.65 -4.37 34.02
CA GLN A 250 12.38 -3.30 33.06
C GLN A 250 11.28 -3.78 32.13
N ILE A 251 10.19 -3.02 32.08
CA ILE A 251 9.06 -3.30 31.19
C ILE A 251 9.09 -2.25 30.09
N GLU A 252 9.21 -2.73 28.86
CA GLU A 252 9.10 -1.91 27.67
C GLU A 252 7.83 -2.27 26.92
N VAL A 253 7.01 -1.25 26.72
CA VAL A 253 5.83 -1.32 25.87
C VAL A 253 6.09 -0.37 24.73
N TYR A 254 6.17 -0.91 23.51
CA TYR A 254 6.30 -0.09 22.30
C TYR A 254 5.24 -0.48 21.29
N ARG A 255 4.92 0.50 20.46
CA ARG A 255 3.96 0.35 19.38
C ARG A 255 4.69 -0.13 18.14
N LEU A 256 4.20 -1.22 17.55
CA LEU A 256 4.72 -1.84 16.34
C LEU A 256 4.13 -1.21 15.07
N ASP A 257 3.76 0.07 15.13
CA ASP A 257 3.22 0.74 13.95
C ASP A 257 4.20 0.60 12.78
N PRO A 258 3.68 0.45 11.55
CA PRO A 258 4.52 0.50 10.36
C PRO A 258 5.44 1.71 10.46
N THR A 259 6.75 1.46 10.43
CA THR A 259 7.72 2.55 10.43
C THR A 259 7.34 3.50 9.31
N ASP A 260 7.22 4.79 9.64
CA ASP A 260 6.94 5.86 8.68
C ASP A 260 8.11 5.96 7.68
N PHE A 261 8.13 5.08 6.68
CA PHE A 261 8.86 5.26 5.42
C PHE A 261 8.39 6.54 4.69
N ASP A 262 7.33 7.17 5.20
CA ASP A 262 6.74 8.43 4.76
C ASP A 262 7.74 9.60 4.65
N VAL A 263 8.83 9.61 5.42
CA VAL A 263 9.75 10.76 5.43
C VAL A 263 10.66 10.80 4.20
N ILE A 264 11.12 9.64 3.71
CA ILE A 264 11.99 9.57 2.52
C ILE A 264 11.14 9.62 1.24
N ASP A 265 9.97 8.97 1.23
CA ASP A 265 9.08 8.96 0.06
C ASP A 265 8.32 10.27 -0.13
N GLY A 266 7.90 10.93 0.96
CA GLY A 266 7.16 12.20 0.88
C GLY A 266 7.96 13.33 0.23
N GLN A 267 9.25 13.46 0.58
CA GLN A 267 10.10 14.51 0.01
C GLN A 267 10.35 14.30 -1.49
N LEU A 268 10.63 13.06 -1.90
CA LEU A 268 10.80 12.72 -3.31
C LEU A 268 9.52 12.97 -4.11
N GLN A 269 8.36 12.58 -3.56
CA GLN A 269 7.06 12.85 -4.16
C GLN A 269 6.81 14.35 -4.37
N TRP A 270 7.16 15.20 -3.40
CA TRP A 270 7.01 16.65 -3.53
C TRP A 270 7.90 17.25 -4.62
N VAL A 271 9.16 16.81 -4.71
CA VAL A 271 10.08 17.27 -5.76
C VAL A 271 9.53 16.91 -7.14
N VAL A 272 9.13 15.66 -7.34
CA VAL A 272 8.58 15.21 -8.61
C VAL A 272 7.25 15.90 -8.94
N ARG A 273 6.34 16.04 -7.97
CA ARG A 273 5.08 16.77 -8.17
C ARG A 273 5.37 18.21 -8.59
N GLY A 274 6.36 18.86 -7.99
CA GLY A 274 6.83 20.18 -8.40
C GLY A 274 7.30 20.21 -9.86
N VAL A 275 8.16 19.26 -10.26
CA VAL A 275 8.63 19.15 -11.66
C VAL A 275 7.47 18.88 -12.62
N SER A 276 6.51 18.05 -12.23
CA SER A 276 5.32 17.73 -13.03
C SER A 276 4.43 18.94 -13.25
N VAL A 277 4.23 19.78 -12.23
CA VAL A 277 3.49 21.05 -12.34
C VAL A 277 4.19 22.00 -13.31
N ILE A 278 5.53 22.08 -13.27
CA ILE A 278 6.30 22.90 -14.21
C ILE A 278 6.14 22.37 -15.64
N ALA A 279 6.27 21.05 -15.85
CA ALA A 279 6.11 20.41 -17.15
C ALA A 279 4.70 20.61 -17.73
N LEU A 280 3.66 20.49 -16.89
CA LEU A 280 2.28 20.81 -17.25
C LEU A 280 2.14 22.28 -17.69
N GLY A 281 2.77 23.21 -16.96
CA GLY A 281 2.81 24.62 -17.31
C GLY A 281 3.44 24.88 -18.67
N MET A 282 4.53 24.19 -19.01
CA MET A 282 5.17 24.28 -20.33
C MET A 282 4.24 23.79 -21.45
N GLY A 283 3.53 22.67 -21.24
CA GLY A 283 2.50 22.19 -22.15
C GLY A 283 1.34 23.18 -22.32
N ALA A 284 0.89 23.79 -21.21
CA ALA A 284 -0.17 24.80 -21.18
C ALA A 284 0.17 26.04 -22.01
N LEU A 285 1.42 26.53 -21.91
CA LEU A 285 1.90 27.67 -22.69
C LEU A 285 1.94 27.36 -24.19
N GLY A 286 2.32 26.13 -24.55
CA GLY A 286 2.25 25.64 -25.93
C GLY A 286 0.82 25.69 -26.47
N LEU A 287 -0.14 25.19 -25.71
CA LEU A 287 -1.56 25.20 -26.07
C LEU A 287 -2.09 26.63 -26.19
N LEU A 288 -1.76 27.50 -25.24
CA LEU A 288 -2.14 28.91 -25.22
C LEU A 288 -1.72 29.63 -26.50
N ASN A 289 -0.47 29.44 -26.93
CA ASN A 289 0.05 30.10 -28.12
C ASN A 289 -0.73 29.70 -29.38
N ILE A 290 -1.07 28.43 -29.50
CA ILE A 290 -1.86 27.92 -30.63
C ILE A 290 -3.29 28.44 -30.56
N ALA A 291 -3.95 28.33 -29.41
CA ALA A 291 -5.32 28.80 -29.23
C ALA A 291 -5.46 30.30 -29.54
N MET A 292 -4.46 31.10 -29.16
CA MET A 292 -4.39 32.52 -29.52
C MET A 292 -4.29 32.76 -31.04
N VAL A 293 -3.49 31.95 -31.73
CA VAL A 293 -3.36 32.00 -33.18
C VAL A 293 -4.65 31.54 -33.88
N THR A 294 -5.29 30.47 -33.39
CA THR A 294 -6.59 30.01 -33.87
C THR A 294 -7.64 31.11 -33.80
N VAL A 295 -7.78 31.76 -32.64
CA VAL A 295 -8.80 32.80 -32.44
C VAL A 295 -8.62 33.94 -33.44
N ARG A 296 -7.37 34.27 -33.81
CA ARG A 296 -7.05 35.27 -34.84
C ARG A 296 -7.51 34.84 -36.24
N TYR A 297 -7.38 33.57 -36.60
CA TYR A 297 -7.81 33.06 -37.91
C TYR A 297 -9.33 32.94 -38.04
N ARG A 298 -10.06 32.73 -36.92
CA ARG A 298 -11.53 32.59 -36.91
C ARG A 298 -12.29 33.84 -36.48
N VAL A 299 -11.65 35.03 -36.50
CA VAL A 299 -12.27 36.31 -36.11
C VAL A 299 -13.58 36.57 -36.87
N ARG A 300 -13.62 36.29 -38.19
CA ARG A 300 -14.80 36.49 -39.04
C ARG A 300 -15.96 35.60 -38.60
N GLU A 301 -15.68 34.33 -38.32
CA GLU A 301 -16.66 33.36 -37.85
C GLU A 301 -17.26 33.78 -36.50
N ILE A 302 -16.41 34.18 -35.54
CA ILE A 302 -16.84 34.65 -34.22
C ILE A 302 -17.72 35.90 -34.35
N GLY A 303 -17.35 36.83 -35.23
CA GLY A 303 -18.12 38.04 -35.51
C GLY A 303 -19.50 37.74 -36.10
N VAL A 304 -19.59 36.80 -37.02
CA VAL A 304 -20.87 36.31 -37.59
C VAL A 304 -21.72 35.64 -36.50
N ARG A 305 -21.16 34.74 -35.67
CA ARG A 305 -21.91 34.12 -34.57
C ARG A 305 -22.50 35.16 -33.61
N ARG A 306 -21.76 36.23 -33.31
CA ARG A 306 -22.25 37.34 -32.46
C ARG A 306 -23.29 38.21 -33.15
N SER A 307 -23.22 38.46 -34.46
CA SER A 307 -24.25 39.22 -35.17
C SER A 307 -25.58 38.49 -35.22
N PHE A 308 -25.57 37.15 -35.20
CA PHE A 308 -26.75 36.29 -35.06
C PHE A 308 -27.20 36.08 -33.59
N GLY A 309 -26.66 36.84 -32.63
CA GLY A 309 -27.16 36.87 -31.25
C GLY A 309 -26.45 35.95 -30.25
N ALA A 310 -25.28 35.37 -30.57
CA ALA A 310 -24.50 34.63 -29.58
C ALA A 310 -24.01 35.56 -28.45
N THR A 311 -24.30 35.21 -27.20
CA THR A 311 -23.83 35.97 -26.03
C THR A 311 -22.32 35.84 -25.85
N SER A 312 -21.72 36.86 -25.24
CA SER A 312 -20.29 36.86 -24.87
C SER A 312 -19.90 35.62 -24.06
N GLY A 313 -20.75 35.20 -23.11
CA GLY A 313 -20.51 34.01 -22.29
C GLY A 313 -20.53 32.72 -23.10
N ARG A 314 -21.40 32.60 -24.12
CA ARG A 314 -21.44 31.42 -24.98
C ARG A 314 -20.18 31.30 -25.84
N VAL A 315 -19.68 32.42 -26.38
CA VAL A 315 -18.41 32.45 -27.14
C VAL A 315 -17.23 32.11 -26.22
N PHE A 316 -17.18 32.70 -25.02
CA PHE A 316 -16.15 32.40 -24.03
C PHE A 316 -16.11 30.91 -23.70
N PHE A 317 -17.26 30.32 -23.34
CA PHE A 317 -17.34 28.93 -22.93
C PHE A 317 -17.00 27.98 -24.08
N SER A 318 -17.37 28.31 -25.32
CA SER A 318 -17.03 27.51 -26.51
C SER A 318 -15.51 27.39 -26.67
N VAL A 319 -14.79 28.52 -26.64
CA VAL A 319 -13.33 28.55 -26.83
C VAL A 319 -12.60 27.95 -25.62
N MET A 320 -13.07 28.21 -24.40
CA MET A 320 -12.49 27.61 -23.20
C MET A 320 -12.65 26.08 -23.22
N MET A 321 -13.83 25.58 -23.60
CA MET A 321 -14.08 24.14 -23.69
C MET A 321 -13.26 23.45 -24.77
N GLU A 322 -12.89 24.12 -25.87
CA GLU A 322 -11.97 23.59 -26.87
C GLU A 322 -10.60 23.23 -26.23
N SER A 323 -10.07 24.12 -25.39
CA SER A 323 -8.82 23.88 -24.65
C SER A 323 -8.96 22.79 -23.59
N VAL A 324 -10.07 22.79 -22.83
CA VAL A 324 -10.35 21.77 -21.81
C VAL A 324 -10.51 20.38 -22.44
N PHE A 325 -11.23 20.26 -23.55
CA PHE A 325 -11.37 18.98 -24.24
C PHE A 325 -10.05 18.46 -24.79
N ALA A 326 -9.28 19.33 -25.45
CA ALA A 326 -7.99 18.92 -26.03
C ALA A 326 -7.04 18.38 -24.95
N THR A 327 -6.95 19.08 -23.82
CA THR A 327 -6.14 18.65 -22.67
C THR A 327 -6.71 17.45 -21.93
N ALA A 328 -8.03 17.30 -21.83
CA ALA A 328 -8.65 16.11 -21.25
C ALA A 328 -8.36 14.86 -22.07
N VAL A 329 -8.40 14.94 -23.41
CA VAL A 329 -8.02 13.82 -24.30
C VAL A 329 -6.54 13.48 -24.15
N ALA A 330 -5.67 14.49 -24.11
CA ALA A 330 -4.24 14.29 -23.87
C ALA A 330 -3.96 13.69 -22.48
N GLY A 331 -4.68 14.15 -21.45
CA GLY A 331 -4.58 13.63 -20.10
C GLY A 331 -5.07 12.19 -19.99
N LEU A 332 -6.17 11.84 -20.65
CA LEU A 332 -6.65 10.46 -20.73
C LEU A 332 -5.62 9.56 -21.41
N ALA A 333 -5.04 10.00 -22.53
CA ALA A 333 -3.96 9.27 -23.20
C ALA A 333 -2.72 9.13 -22.30
N GLY A 334 -2.41 10.16 -21.51
CA GLY A 334 -1.33 10.14 -20.51
C GLY A 334 -1.58 9.14 -19.39
N VAL A 335 -2.81 9.05 -18.87
CA VAL A 335 -3.20 8.05 -17.87
C VAL A 335 -3.13 6.64 -18.46
N VAL A 336 -3.62 6.43 -19.67
CA VAL A 336 -3.50 5.12 -20.35
C VAL A 336 -2.04 4.72 -20.52
N LEU A 337 -1.18 5.67 -20.92
CA LEU A 337 0.25 5.44 -21.00
C LEU A 337 0.86 5.12 -19.63
N ALA A 338 0.46 5.84 -18.57
CA ALA A 338 0.91 5.57 -17.21
C ALA A 338 0.56 4.15 -16.74
N VAL A 339 -0.69 3.72 -16.96
CA VAL A 339 -1.14 2.35 -16.64
C VAL A 339 -0.34 1.33 -17.46
N ALA A 340 -0.10 1.59 -18.74
CA ALA A 340 0.71 0.71 -19.58
C ALA A 340 2.17 0.61 -19.12
N ILE A 341 2.76 1.71 -18.64
CA ILE A 341 4.12 1.71 -18.08
C ILE A 341 4.13 0.88 -16.79
N VAL A 342 3.24 1.18 -15.84
CA VAL A 342 3.19 0.50 -14.52
C VAL A 342 2.96 -1.00 -14.68
N LYS A 343 2.14 -1.44 -15.65
CA LYS A 343 1.88 -2.88 -15.85
C LYS A 343 3.00 -3.65 -16.54
N ASN A 344 3.86 -2.98 -17.32
CA ASN A 344 4.87 -3.66 -18.15
C ASN A 344 6.31 -3.49 -17.61
N VAL A 345 6.53 -2.56 -16.69
CA VAL A 345 7.80 -2.43 -15.99
C VAL A 345 7.78 -3.41 -14.81
N PRO A 346 8.83 -4.22 -14.59
CA PRO A 346 8.94 -5.08 -13.42
C PRO A 346 9.15 -4.21 -12.18
N ILE A 347 8.03 -3.76 -11.62
CA ILE A 347 7.99 -2.90 -10.43
C ILE A 347 8.51 -3.67 -9.21
N ASP A 348 8.33 -4.98 -9.20
CA ASP A 348 8.91 -5.93 -8.26
C ASP A 348 10.43 -5.76 -8.11
N GLU A 349 11.17 -5.60 -9.21
CA GLU A 349 12.62 -5.35 -9.17
C GLU A 349 12.97 -3.94 -8.68
N LEU A 350 12.11 -2.95 -8.92
CA LEU A 350 12.31 -1.53 -8.57
C LEU A 350 11.92 -1.18 -7.13
N ILE A 351 10.94 -1.88 -6.56
CA ILE A 351 10.43 -1.66 -5.19
C ILE A 351 11.17 -2.54 -4.16
N GLY A 352 12.07 -3.43 -4.61
CA GLY A 352 12.96 -4.16 -3.70
C GLY A 352 12.65 -5.65 -3.55
N GLY A 353 12.30 -6.32 -4.65
CA GLY A 353 12.44 -7.78 -4.85
C GLY A 353 11.65 -8.71 -3.93
N SER A 354 10.76 -8.18 -3.08
CA SER A 354 10.17 -8.94 -1.96
C SER A 354 8.65 -8.76 -1.83
N VAL A 355 8.01 -8.12 -2.81
CA VAL A 355 6.55 -7.93 -2.81
C VAL A 355 5.91 -9.02 -3.67
N THR A 356 5.43 -10.08 -3.02
CA THR A 356 4.67 -11.18 -3.66
C THR A 356 3.30 -10.74 -4.17
N ASP A 357 2.68 -9.75 -3.53
CA ASP A 357 1.40 -9.14 -3.94
C ASP A 357 1.60 -7.70 -4.43
N VAL A 358 1.83 -7.52 -5.74
CA VAL A 358 1.91 -6.17 -6.32
C VAL A 358 0.52 -5.51 -6.25
N PRO A 359 0.35 -4.36 -5.57
CA PRO A 359 -0.95 -3.73 -5.46
C PRO A 359 -1.54 -3.33 -6.81
N ALA A 360 -2.87 -3.27 -6.89
CA ALA A 360 -3.54 -2.81 -8.10
C ALA A 360 -3.24 -1.33 -8.37
N PHE A 361 -3.28 -0.93 -9.64
CA PHE A 361 -3.08 0.47 -10.02
C PHE A 361 -4.08 1.39 -9.29
N PRO A 362 -3.62 2.42 -8.56
CA PRO A 362 -4.48 3.26 -7.74
C PRO A 362 -5.30 4.22 -8.62
N VAL A 363 -6.62 4.04 -8.61
CA VAL A 363 -7.57 4.88 -9.36
C VAL A 363 -7.41 6.36 -9.00
N ARG A 364 -7.05 6.65 -7.74
CA ARG A 364 -6.78 8.01 -7.26
C ARG A 364 -5.71 8.71 -8.10
N ALA A 365 -4.60 8.05 -8.43
CA ALA A 365 -3.54 8.64 -9.25
C ALA A 365 -4.02 9.03 -10.65
N ALA A 366 -4.87 8.19 -11.27
CA ALA A 366 -5.49 8.51 -12.56
C ALA A 366 -6.44 9.71 -12.47
N VAL A 367 -7.24 9.79 -11.41
CA VAL A 367 -8.15 10.93 -11.17
C VAL A 367 -7.36 12.21 -10.96
N GLU A 368 -6.29 12.18 -10.15
CA GLU A 368 -5.41 13.33 -9.93
C GLU A 368 -4.80 13.83 -11.25
N GLY A 369 -4.30 12.92 -12.10
CA GLY A 369 -3.78 13.26 -13.42
C GLY A 369 -4.82 13.89 -14.36
N LEU A 370 -6.04 13.34 -14.40
CA LEU A 370 -7.15 13.87 -15.20
C LEU A 370 -7.63 15.25 -14.70
N VAL A 371 -7.70 15.44 -13.39
CA VAL A 371 -8.04 16.72 -12.78
C VAL A 371 -6.96 17.75 -13.11
N ALA A 372 -5.68 17.40 -12.98
CA ALA A 372 -4.57 18.28 -13.36
C ALA A 372 -4.64 18.69 -14.83
N ALA A 373 -4.88 17.75 -15.75
CA ALA A 373 -5.05 18.03 -17.18
C ALA A 373 -6.21 19.00 -17.44
N THR A 374 -7.34 18.79 -16.78
CA THR A 374 -8.55 19.62 -16.91
C THR A 374 -8.31 21.04 -16.40
N VAL A 375 -7.67 21.18 -15.23
CA VAL A 375 -7.31 22.48 -14.65
C VAL A 375 -6.36 23.23 -15.58
N VAL A 376 -5.34 22.54 -16.12
CA VAL A 376 -4.40 23.12 -17.07
C VAL A 376 -5.09 23.58 -18.35
N GLY A 377 -6.02 22.78 -18.89
CA GLY A 377 -6.84 23.15 -20.03
C GLY A 377 -7.69 24.38 -19.80
N ALA A 378 -8.32 24.48 -18.63
CA ALA A 378 -9.11 25.63 -18.25
C ALA A 378 -8.22 26.89 -18.16
N LEU A 379 -7.08 26.80 -17.48
CA LEU A 379 -6.13 27.92 -17.35
C LEU A 379 -5.60 28.38 -18.71
N ALA A 380 -5.21 27.45 -19.58
CA ALA A 380 -4.73 27.77 -20.92
C ALA A 380 -5.83 28.38 -21.81
N GLY A 381 -7.09 27.96 -21.63
CA GLY A 381 -8.24 28.41 -22.40
C GLY A 381 -8.79 29.79 -22.01
N ILE A 382 -8.54 30.27 -20.78
CA ILE A 382 -9.08 31.56 -20.30
C ILE A 382 -8.61 32.73 -21.18
N VAL A 383 -7.31 32.83 -21.47
CA VAL A 383 -6.75 33.93 -22.24
C VAL A 383 -7.34 34.00 -23.67
N PRO A 384 -7.30 32.93 -24.50
CA PRO A 384 -7.87 32.99 -25.85
C PRO A 384 -9.38 33.21 -25.83
N ALA A 385 -10.10 32.65 -24.85
CA ALA A 385 -11.54 32.88 -24.69
C ALA A 385 -11.86 34.36 -24.37
N THR A 386 -11.07 35.02 -23.51
CA THR A 386 -11.24 36.46 -23.26
C THR A 386 -10.93 37.31 -24.49
N VAL A 387 -9.95 36.91 -25.32
CA VAL A 387 -9.62 37.61 -26.57
C VAL A 387 -10.75 37.44 -27.59
N ALA A 388 -11.33 36.23 -27.72
CA ALA A 388 -12.45 35.95 -28.62
C ALA A 388 -13.67 36.84 -28.33
N VAL A 389 -13.99 37.07 -27.04
CA VAL A 389 -15.11 37.92 -26.63
C VAL A 389 -14.86 39.42 -26.92
N ARG A 390 -13.61 39.85 -27.06
CA ARG A 390 -13.26 41.24 -27.38
C ARG A 390 -13.30 41.56 -28.88
N VAL A 391 -13.54 40.56 -29.74
CA VAL A 391 -13.73 40.77 -31.18
C VAL A 391 -14.99 41.62 -31.41
N LYS A 392 -14.80 42.77 -32.08
CA LYS A 392 -15.90 43.67 -32.47
C LYS A 392 -16.58 43.14 -33.74
N VAL A 393 -17.91 43.07 -33.71
CA VAL A 393 -18.73 42.59 -34.84
C VAL A 393 -18.48 43.41 -36.11
N ILE A 394 -18.31 44.73 -35.95
CA ILE A 394 -18.07 45.64 -37.09
C ILE A 394 -16.72 45.37 -37.79
N ASP A 395 -15.68 45.01 -37.03
CA ASP A 395 -14.35 44.73 -37.58
C ASP A 395 -14.32 43.38 -38.30
N ALA A 396 -15.16 42.43 -37.87
CA ALA A 396 -15.25 41.09 -38.45
C ALA A 396 -15.99 41.05 -39.81
N ILE A 397 -16.83 42.04 -40.13
CA ILE A 397 -17.64 42.08 -41.36
C ILE A 397 -17.01 42.99 -42.43
N ARG A 398 -16.13 43.91 -42.04
CA ARG A 398 -15.58 44.96 -42.93
C ARG A 398 -14.41 44.50 -43.81
N PHE A 399 -13.90 43.28 -43.64
CA PHE A 399 -12.78 42.70 -44.39
C PHE A 399 -13.18 41.41 -45.12
#